data_AF-A0A2V9VMD4-F1
#
_entry.id   AF-A0A2V9VMD4-F1
#
_cell.length_a   1.000
_cell.length_b   1.000
_cell.length_c   1.000
_cell.angle_alpha   90.00
_cell.angle_beta   90.00
_cell.angle_gamma   90.00
#
_symmetry.space_group_name_H-M   'P 1'
#
loop_
_entity.id
_entity.type
_entity.pdbx_description
1 polymer ?
#
loop_
_entity_poly.entity_id
_entity_poly.type
_entity_poly.pdbx_seq_one_letter_code
_entity_poly.pdbx_strand_id
1 'polypeptide(L)' 'MRLRVECYSGGKADERPIQFWIDGRHYRVEAVLDQWYDPESLFYKVRADDGNLYILRQWSSTPEGEWELVSFRQAG' A
#
# COMPACT_ATOMS: atom_id res chain seq x y z
N MET A 1 5.99 10.25 -0.37
CA MET A 1 4.77 10.99 0.06
C MET A 1 4.07 10.12 1.08
N ARG A 2 3.82 10.61 2.30
CA ARG A 2 3.22 9.81 3.38
C ARG A 2 1.76 9.49 3.07
N LEU A 3 1.36 8.24 3.31
CA LEU A 3 0.00 7.76 3.10
C LEU A 3 -0.62 7.34 4.43
N ARG A 4 -1.94 7.51 4.51
CA ARG A 4 -2.74 6.68 5.39
C ARG A 4 -3.07 5.40 4.63
N VAL A 5 -2.91 4.25 5.26
CA VAL A 5 -3.24 2.95 4.70
C VAL A 5 -4.01 2.16 5.75
N GLU A 6 -5.08 1.52 5.32
CA GLU A 6 -5.80 0.56 6.14
C GLU A 6 -5.44 -0.83 5.65
N CYS A 7 -5.16 -1.74 6.61
CA CYS A 7 -4.79 -3.11 6.33
C CYS A 7 -5.84 -4.07 6.89
N TYR A 8 -5.96 -5.25 6.27
CA TYR A 8 -6.79 -6.31 6.80
C TYR A 8 -6.20 -6.85 8.11
N SER A 9 -6.94 -6.78 9.22
CA SER A 9 -6.47 -7.19 10.56
C SER A 9 -6.68 -8.68 10.90
N GLY A 10 -6.89 -9.54 9.90
CA GLY A 10 -7.19 -10.95 10.12
C GLY A 10 -5.96 -11.84 10.29
N GLY A 11 -5.32 -11.78 11.46
CA GLY A 11 -4.26 -12.72 11.86
C GLY A 11 -2.86 -12.42 11.29
N LYS A 12 -1.83 -12.61 12.14
CA LYS A 12 -0.43 -12.17 11.97
C LYS A 12 0.30 -12.55 10.65
N ALA A 13 -0.28 -13.35 9.77
CA ALA A 13 0.39 -13.87 8.58
C ALA A 13 0.02 -13.13 7.27
N ASP A 14 -1.10 -12.40 7.22
CA ASP A 14 -1.68 -11.89 5.96
C ASP A 14 -2.18 -10.44 6.06
N GLU A 15 -1.47 -9.58 6.78
CA GLU A 15 -1.74 -8.13 6.69
C GLU A 15 -1.43 -7.67 5.25
N ARG A 16 -2.45 -7.15 4.57
CA ARG A 16 -2.39 -6.62 3.20
C ARG A 16 -3.13 -5.28 3.16
N PRO A 17 -2.67 -4.31 2.36
CA PRO A 17 -3.36 -3.04 2.20
C PRO A 17 -4.74 -3.28 1.56
N ILE A 18 -5.80 -2.74 2.18
CA ILE A 18 -7.17 -2.82 1.67
C ILE A 18 -7.67 -1.50 1.09
N GLN A 19 -7.17 -0.38 1.62
CA GLN A 19 -7.42 0.96 1.06
C GLN A 19 -6.34 1.94 1.53
N PHE A 20 -6.17 3.02 0.78
CA PHE A 20 -5.23 4.08 1.10
C PHE A 20 -5.79 5.44 0.70
N TRP A 21 -5.19 6.51 1.24
CA TRP A 21 -5.61 7.89 0.98
C TRP A 21 -4.46 8.71 0.39
N ILE A 22 -4.75 9.44 -0.69
CA ILE A 22 -3.88 10.45 -1.29
C ILE A 22 -4.66 11.77 -1.29
N ASP A 23 -4.11 12.81 -0.65
CA ASP A 23 -4.70 14.15 -0.57
C ASP A 23 -6.19 14.16 -0.15
N GLY A 24 -6.55 13.27 0.78
CA GLY A 24 -7.92 13.13 1.28
C GLY A 24 -8.86 12.29 0.41
N ARG A 25 -8.46 11.94 -0.83
CA ARG A 25 -9.19 10.99 -1.66
C ARG A 25 -8.83 9.56 -1.27
N HIS A 26 -9.85 8.72 -1.12
CA HIS A 26 -9.68 7.29 -0.83
C HIS A 26 -9.58 6.48 -2.12
N TYR A 27 -8.80 5.40 -2.06
CA TYR A 27 -8.60 4.44 -3.14
C TYR A 27 -8.72 3.04 -2.55
N ARG A 28 -9.65 2.24 -3.07
CA ARG A 28 -9.83 0.86 -2.62
C ARG A 28 -8.85 -0.04 -3.37
N VAL A 29 -8.13 -0.88 -2.65
CA VAL A 29 -7.26 -1.90 -3.28
C VAL A 29 -8.16 -3.01 -3.82
N GLU A 30 -8.17 -3.17 -5.14
CA GLU A 30 -8.86 -4.29 -5.80
C GLU A 30 -8.00 -5.54 -5.83
N ALA A 31 -6.69 -5.37 -6.04
CA ALA A 31 -5.75 -6.48 -6.13
C ALA A 31 -4.36 -6.04 -5.67
N VAL A 32 -3.72 -6.88 -4.86
CA VAL A 32 -2.27 -6.82 -4.63
C VAL A 32 -1.62 -7.67 -5.72
N LEU A 33 -0.92 -7.02 -6.64
CA LEU A 33 -0.31 -7.65 -7.81
C LEU A 33 1.09 -8.21 -7.51
N ASP A 34 1.80 -7.60 -6.56
CA ASP A 34 3.13 -8.02 -6.16
C ASP A 34 3.44 -7.54 -4.74
N GLN A 35 4.35 -8.26 -4.07
CA GLN A 35 4.83 -7.94 -2.74
C GLN A 35 6.29 -8.37 -2.59
N TRP A 36 7.15 -7.46 -2.15
CA TRP A 36 8.56 -7.75 -1.93
C TRP A 36 9.13 -7.00 -0.73
N TYR A 37 10.22 -7.52 -0.19
CA TYR A 37 10.86 -7.01 1.02
C TYR A 37 12.23 -6.41 0.68
N ASP A 38 12.55 -5.34 1.37
CA ASP A 38 13.89 -4.80 1.54
C ASP A 38 14.27 -4.90 3.04
N PRO A 39 15.55 -4.74 3.41
CA PRO A 39 15.99 -4.92 4.81
C PRO A 39 15.22 -4.11 5.85
N GLU A 40 14.67 -2.95 5.48
CA GLU A 40 13.96 -2.03 6.38
C GLU A 40 12.52 -1.74 5.94
N SER A 41 12.02 -2.45 4.92
CA SER A 41 10.74 -2.08 4.29
C SER A 41 10.06 -3.22 3.57
N LEU A 42 8.75 -3.09 3.45
CA LEU A 42 7.90 -3.98 2.70
C LEU A 42 7.15 -3.18 1.63
N PHE A 43 7.17 -3.68 0.41
CA PHE A 43 6.58 -3.01 -0.73
C PHE A 43 5.39 -3.82 -1.25
N TYR A 44 4.40 -3.08 -1.75
CA TYR A 44 3.20 -3.62 -2.35
C TYR A 44 2.92 -2.92 -3.66
N LYS A 45 2.80 -3.68 -4.74
CA LYS A 45 2.22 -3.20 -5.99
C LYS A 45 0.74 -3.50 -5.97
N VAL A 46 -0.10 -2.48 -6.01
CA VAL A 46 -1.55 -2.61 -5.93
C VAL A 46 -2.23 -2.02 -7.16
N ARG A 47 -3.34 -2.64 -7.56
CA ARG A 47 -4.33 -2.01 -8.44
C ARG A 47 -5.45 -1.44 -7.58
N ALA A 48 -5.77 -0.16 -7.80
CA ALA A 48 -6.89 0.48 -7.13
C ALA A 48 -8.17 0.44 -7.98
N ASP A 49 -9.29 0.84 -7.38
CA ASP A 49 -10.63 0.93 -7.97
C ASP A 49 -10.76 1.98 -9.08
N ASP A 50 -9.82 2.90 -9.18
CA ASP A 50 -9.69 3.82 -10.30
C ASP A 50 -8.95 3.21 -11.51
N GLY A 51 -8.58 1.92 -11.41
CA GLY A 51 -7.87 1.16 -12.43
C GLY A 51 -6.36 1.39 -12.45
N ASN A 52 -5.84 2.32 -11.66
CA ASN A 52 -4.42 2.68 -11.68
C ASN A 52 -3.56 1.75 -10.82
N LEU A 53 -2.25 1.80 -11.06
CA LEU A 53 -1.26 1.02 -10.31
C LEU A 53 -0.46 1.91 -9.37
N TYR A 54 -0.25 1.42 -8.15
CA TYR A 54 0.49 2.11 -7.10
C TYR A 54 1.54 1.19 -6.50
N ILE A 55 2.70 1.75 -6.18
CA ILE A 55 3.71 1.09 -5.35
C ILE A 55 3.69 1.77 -3.98
N LEU A 56 3.26 1.02 -2.97
CA LEU A 56 3.21 1.44 -1.58
C LEU A 56 4.40 0.82 -0.84
N ARG A 57 5.05 1.60 0.02
CA ARG A 57 6.11 1.14 0.92
C ARG A 57 5.64 1.26 2.36
N GLN A 58 5.85 0.23 3.14
CA GLN A 58 5.68 0.21 4.59
C GLN A 58 7.05 0.09 5.25
N TRP A 59 7.39 1.01 6.15
CA TRP A 59 8.64 0.95 6.91
C TRP A 59 8.51 -0.01 8.09
N SER A 60 9.35 -1.06 8.14
CA SER A 60 9.30 -2.07 9.21
C SER A 60 9.91 -1.57 10.53
N SER A 61 10.68 -0.49 10.50
CA SER A 61 11.40 0.06 11.66
C SER A 61 10.55 0.95 12.58
N THR A 62 9.29 1.22 12.22
CA THR A 62 8.38 2.06 13.01
C THR A 62 7.24 1.21 13.58
N PRO A 63 6.87 1.38 14.87
CA PRO A 63 5.83 0.54 15.51
C PRO A 63 4.44 0.71 14.90
N GLU A 64 4.18 1.82 14.21
CA GLU A 64 2.92 2.07 13.48
C GLU A 64 3.02 1.73 11.98
N GLY A 65 4.20 1.36 11.49
CA GLY A 65 4.47 1.01 10.09
C GLY A 65 4.16 2.16 9.13
N GLU A 66 5.00 3.21 9.12
CA GLU A 66 4.80 4.36 8.22
C GLU A 66 4.67 3.93 6.76
N TRP A 67 3.66 4.47 6.09
CA TRP A 67 3.37 4.17 4.68
C TRP A 67 3.75 5.33 3.77
N GLU A 68 4.29 5.00 2.61
CA GLU A 68 4.64 5.97 1.58
C GLU A 68 4.23 5.52 0.17
N LEU A 69 3.79 6.48 -0.64
CA LEU A 69 3.70 6.31 -2.08
C LEU A 69 5.10 6.44 -2.68
N VAL A 70 5.54 5.38 -3.37
CA VAL A 70 6.82 5.31 -4.08
C VAL A 70 6.62 5.65 -5.55
N SER A 71 5.60 5.07 -6.18
CA SER A 71 5.33 5.26 -7.60
C SER A 71 3.84 5.09 -7.91
N PHE A 72 3.40 5.76 -8.97
CA PHE A 72 2.04 5.71 -9.49
C PHE A 72 2.11 5.59 -11.01
N ARG A 73 1.24 4.76 -11.58
CA ARG A 73 1.05 4.64 -13.02
C ARG A 73 -0.44 4.65 -13.33
N GLN A 74 -0.84 5.65 -14.11
CA GLN A 74 -2.19 5.73 -14.63
C GLN A 74 -2.45 4.62 -15.66
N ALA A 75 -3.62 3.98 -15.60
CA ALA A 75 -4.14 3.17 -16.69
C ALA A 75 -4.63 4.11 -17.82
N GLY A 76 -4.18 3.83 -19.05
CA GLY A 76 -4.56 4.61 -20.24
C GLY A 76 -5.97 4.33 -20.73
#